data_AF-A0A016WF22-F1
#
_entry.id   AF-A0A016WF22-F1
#
_cell.length_a   1.000
_cell.length_b   1.000
_cell.length_c   1.000
_cell.angle_alpha   90.00
_cell.angle_beta   90.00
_cell.angle_gamma   90.00
#
_symmetry.space_group_name_H-M   'P 1'
#
loop_
_entity.id
_entity.type
_entity.pdbx_description
1 polymer ?
#
loop_
_entity_poly.entity_id
_entity_poly.type
_entity_poly.pdbx_seq_one_letter_code
_entity_poly.pdbx_strand_id
1 'polypeptide(L)'
;MCGDGYKLMYHGTTDRNGIGVVITEALRSHVTSIDCISDHLTVKEDIGKTVMRIISAYAPQVGCTPEEKSSFYEDQGQYVHSIGDEEVLLLGGDLSGHIGEEREGFNRWHRGYGYGMRNDEGQRILEILGPHHR
;
A
#
# COMPACT_ATOMS: atom_id res chain seq x y z
N MET A 1 0.96 -23.08 8.41
CA MET A 1 1.88 -23.79 7.49
C MET A 1 1.48 -23.38 6.08
N CYS A 2 2.36 -22.74 5.33
CA CYS A 2 2.15 -22.46 3.90
C CYS A 2 3.15 -23.35 3.13
N GLY A 3 2.64 -24.19 2.23
CA GLY A 3 3.41 -25.18 1.48
C GLY A 3 4.05 -24.64 0.20
N ASP A 4 5.01 -25.40 -0.30
CA ASP A 4 5.63 -25.39 -1.63
C ASP A 4 5.91 -24.02 -2.27
N GLY A 5 6.90 -23.31 -1.71
CA GLY A 5 7.57 -22.20 -2.42
C GLY A 5 7.05 -20.81 -2.11
N TYR A 6 6.31 -20.63 -1.01
CA TYR A 6 5.89 -19.31 -0.51
C TYR A 6 6.37 -19.11 0.92
N LYS A 7 6.94 -17.94 1.21
CA LYS A 7 7.34 -17.52 2.54
C LYS A 7 6.39 -16.43 3.02
N LEU A 8 5.58 -16.77 4.02
CA LEU A 8 4.77 -15.80 4.74
C LEU A 8 5.70 -14.95 5.62
N MET A 9 5.68 -13.65 5.38
CA MET A 9 6.31 -12.65 6.23
C MET A 9 5.19 -11.94 6.98
N TYR A 10 5.15 -12.14 8.29
CA TYR A 10 4.08 -11.67 9.17
C TYR A 10 4.65 -10.65 10.14
N HIS A 11 3.97 -9.52 10.27
CA HIS A 11 4.25 -8.52 11.30
C HIS A 11 2.94 -8.15 12.01
N GLY A 12 2.87 -8.46 13.31
CA GLY A 12 1.78 -8.04 14.18
C GLY A 12 2.27 -6.93 15.08
N THR A 13 1.82 -5.70 14.84
CA THR A 13 2.19 -4.55 15.68
C THR A 13 1.26 -4.38 16.88
N THR A 14 0.04 -4.92 16.85
CA THR A 14 -0.89 -4.88 17.98
C THR A 14 -1.82 -6.09 18.04
N ASP A 15 -2.38 -6.32 19.22
CA ASP A 15 -3.36 -7.35 19.61
C ASP A 15 -4.72 -7.26 18.87
N ARG A 16 -4.84 -6.36 17.88
CA ARG A 16 -6.08 -6.15 17.10
C ARG A 16 -5.90 -6.29 15.59
N ASN A 17 -4.76 -5.86 15.03
CA ASN A 17 -4.54 -5.85 13.58
C ASN A 17 -3.18 -6.49 13.24
N GLY A 18 -3.20 -7.53 12.40
CA GLY A 18 -1.99 -8.18 11.89
C GLY A 18 -1.89 -8.02 10.38
N ILE A 19 -0.73 -7.60 9.88
CA ILE A 19 -0.46 -7.49 8.44
C ILE A 19 0.58 -8.52 8.06
N GLY A 20 0.28 -9.29 7.01
CA GLY A 20 1.20 -10.27 6.46
C GLY A 20 1.33 -10.07 4.95
N VAL A 21 2.57 -10.09 4.47
CA VAL A 21 2.87 -10.17 3.04
C VAL A 21 3.40 -11.58 2.77
N VAL A 22 2.84 -12.26 1.79
CA VAL A 22 3.33 -13.56 1.33
C VAL A 22 4.17 -13.32 0.09
N ILE A 23 5.44 -13.73 0.14
CA ILE A 23 6.38 -13.61 -0.97
C ILE A 23 6.70 -15.01 -1.48
N THR A 24 6.76 -15.17 -2.80
CA THR A 24 7.21 -16.45 -3.40
C THR A 24 8.71 -16.64 -3.18
N GLU A 25 9.21 -17.87 -3.05
CA GLU A 25 10.64 -18.15 -2.93
C GLU A 25 11.44 -17.65 -4.14
N ALA A 26 10.82 -17.57 -5.32
CA ALA A 26 11.43 -16.98 -6.51
C ALA A 26 11.71 -15.47 -6.38
N LEU A 27 10.92 -14.76 -5.57
CA LEU A 27 11.07 -13.32 -5.31
C LEU A 27 11.93 -13.03 -4.08
N ARG A 28 12.14 -14.02 -3.22
CA ARG A 28 12.90 -13.86 -1.97
C ARG A 28 14.32 -13.29 -2.17
N SER A 29 15.02 -13.71 -3.22
CA SER A 29 16.37 -13.20 -3.52
C SER A 29 16.38 -11.74 -3.99
N HIS A 30 15.23 -11.22 -4.39
CA HIS A 30 15.05 -9.85 -4.85
C HIS A 30 14.65 -8.92 -3.71
N VAL A 31 14.17 -9.43 -2.57
CA VAL A 31 13.83 -8.59 -1.41
C VAL A 31 15.09 -7.94 -0.84
N THR A 32 15.12 -6.61 -0.86
CA THR A 32 16.24 -5.79 -0.37
C THR A 32 15.96 -5.19 1.00
N SER A 33 14.71 -4.82 1.29
CA SER A 33 14.29 -4.37 2.61
C SER A 33 12.85 -4.74 2.92
N ILE A 34 12.57 -4.87 4.21
CA ILE A 34 11.23 -4.99 4.75
C ILE A 34 11.16 -4.01 5.91
N ASP A 35 10.29 -3.03 5.80
CA ASP A 35 10.16 -1.94 6.74
C ASP A 35 8.73 -1.93 7.28
N CYS A 36 8.59 -1.73 8.59
CA CYS A 36 7.30 -1.56 9.23
C CYS A 36 7.19 -0.11 9.68
N ILE A 37 6.33 0.66 9.03
CA ILE A 37 6.11 2.06 9.35
C ILE A 37 4.71 2.14 9.94
N SER A 38 4.60 2.34 11.25
CA SER A 38 3.31 2.30 11.96
C SER A 38 2.57 0.97 11.69
N ASP A 39 1.30 1.03 11.25
CA ASP A 39 0.46 -0.11 10.83
C ASP A 39 0.62 -0.45 9.33
N HIS A 40 1.80 -0.22 8.76
CA HIS A 40 2.11 -0.57 7.37
C HIS A 40 3.26 -1.57 7.31
N LEU A 41 3.12 -2.58 6.46
CA LEU A 41 4.21 -3.46 6.08
C LEU A 41 4.64 -3.12 4.65
N THR A 42 5.88 -2.67 4.52
CA THR A 42 6.47 -2.33 3.23
C THR A 42 7.57 -3.31 2.86
N VAL A 43 7.52 -3.81 1.63
CA VAL A 43 8.53 -4.69 1.06
C VAL A 43 9.15 -4.00 -0.14
N LYS A 44 10.48 -3.91 -0.17
CA LYS A 44 11.24 -3.42 -1.31
C LYS A 44 11.90 -4.59 -2.00
N GLU A 45 11.60 -4.79 -3.28
CA GLU A 45 12.22 -5.79 -4.14
C GLU A 45 13.02 -5.14 -5.27
N ASP A 46 14.24 -5.59 -5.50
CA ASP A 46 15.08 -5.22 -6.64
C ASP A 46 15.11 -6.38 -7.64
N ILE A 47 14.47 -6.19 -8.79
CA ILE A 47 14.39 -7.19 -9.87
C ILE A 47 15.44 -6.86 -10.95
N GLY A 48 16.52 -6.16 -10.58
CA GLY A 48 17.70 -5.85 -11.39
C GLY A 48 17.54 -4.67 -12.35
N LYS A 49 16.39 -4.52 -13.01
CA LYS A 49 16.11 -3.38 -13.91
C LYS A 49 15.22 -2.31 -13.28
N THR A 50 14.45 -2.70 -12.28
CA THR A 50 13.44 -1.86 -11.64
C THR A 50 13.33 -2.28 -10.18
N VAL A 51 13.22 -1.29 -9.32
CA VAL A 51 12.89 -1.51 -7.92
C VAL A 51 11.37 -1.44 -7.77
N MET A 52 10.80 -2.46 -7.13
CA MET A 52 9.38 -2.54 -6.81
C MET A 52 9.20 -2.32 -5.31
N ARG A 53 8.22 -1.49 -4.95
CA ARG A 53 7.80 -1.27 -3.57
C ARG A 53 6.38 -1.75 -3.39
N ILE A 54 6.20 -2.75 -2.53
CA ILE A 54 4.89 -3.27 -2.15
C ILE A 54 4.57 -2.71 -0.77
N ILE A 55 3.49 -1.93 -0.67
CA ILE A 55 2.97 -1.44 0.60
C ILE A 55 1.68 -2.19 0.90
N SER A 56 1.62 -2.86 2.04
CA SER A 56 0.40 -3.42 2.61
C SER A 56 0.01 -2.60 3.82
N ALA A 57 -1.20 -2.05 3.80
CA ALA A 57 -1.70 -1.13 4.82
C ALA A 57 -3.10 -1.52 5.31
N TYR A 58 -3.39 -1.23 6.57
CA TYR A 58 -4.75 -1.30 7.11
C TYR A 58 -5.23 0.13 7.41
N ALA A 59 -6.33 0.57 6.80
CA ALA A 59 -6.84 1.90 7.04
C ALA A 59 -7.37 2.06 8.48
N PRO A 60 -7.23 3.26 9.07
CA PRO A 60 -7.76 3.54 10.39
C PRO A 60 -9.27 3.35 10.43
N GLN A 61 -9.74 2.57 11.42
CA GLN A 61 -11.15 2.16 11.54
C GLN A 61 -12.07 3.34 11.92
N VAL A 62 -13.40 3.12 11.86
CA VAL A 62 -14.43 4.13 12.20
C VAL A 62 -14.27 4.67 13.64
N GLY A 63 -13.62 3.92 14.54
CA GLY A 63 -13.32 4.33 15.91
C GLY A 63 -12.08 5.22 16.08
N CYS A 64 -11.26 5.42 15.05
CA CYS A 64 -10.09 6.28 15.09
C CYS A 64 -10.48 7.77 15.03
N THR A 65 -9.72 8.62 15.73
CA THR A 65 -9.96 10.06 15.71
C THR A 65 -9.62 10.65 14.33
N PRO A 66 -10.18 11.82 13.97
CA PRO A 66 -9.81 12.51 12.75
C PRO A 66 -8.30 12.76 12.63
N GLU A 67 -7.62 13.03 13.75
CA GLU A 67 -6.18 13.28 13.81
C GLU A 67 -5.38 12.00 13.52
N GLU A 68 -5.78 10.86 14.08
CA GLU A 68 -5.17 9.55 13.77
C GLU A 68 -5.31 9.19 12.29
N LYS A 69 -6.50 9.46 11.72
CA LYS A 69 -6.75 9.26 10.29
C LYS A 69 -5.88 10.17 9.42
N SER A 70 -5.81 11.46 9.73
CA SER A 70 -4.99 12.41 8.99
C SER A 70 -3.51 12.06 9.07
N SER A 71 -2.98 11.74 10.26
CA SER A 71 -1.59 11.34 10.46
C SER A 71 -1.24 10.10 9.62
N PHE A 72 -2.13 9.11 9.57
CA PHE A 72 -1.95 7.92 8.76
C PHE A 72 -1.80 8.24 7.26
N TYR A 73 -2.69 9.07 6.71
CA TYR A 73 -2.61 9.43 5.29
C TYR A 73 -1.44 10.38 4.98
N GLU A 74 -1.04 11.22 5.91
CA GLU A 74 0.16 12.06 5.79
C GLU A 74 1.43 11.21 5.76
N ASP A 75 1.59 10.28 6.70
CA ASP A 75 2.73 9.36 6.74
C ASP A 75 2.80 8.50 5.47
N GLN A 76 1.65 8.00 5.00
CA GLN A 76 1.57 7.26 3.76
C GLN A 76 1.97 8.14 2.57
N GLY A 77 1.43 9.35 2.45
CA GLY A 77 1.78 10.30 1.39
C GLY A 77 3.26 10.66 1.36
N GLN A 78 3.88 10.91 2.52
CA GLN A 78 5.31 11.16 2.64
C GLN A 78 6.14 9.97 2.19
N TYR A 79 5.75 8.76 2.58
CA TYR A 79 6.44 7.54 2.14
C TYR A 79 6.35 7.39 0.63
N VAL A 80 5.15 7.52 0.06
CA VAL A 80 5.00 7.42 -1.39
C VAL A 80 5.83 8.49 -2.09
N HIS A 81 5.94 9.71 -1.52
CA HIS A 81 6.77 10.80 -2.09
C HIS A 81 8.27 10.55 -2.02
N SER A 82 8.71 9.64 -1.14
CA SER A 82 10.11 9.20 -1.09
C SER A 82 10.49 8.19 -2.18
N ILE A 83 9.52 7.67 -2.93
CA ILE A 83 9.73 6.65 -3.97
C ILE A 83 10.23 7.33 -5.23
N GLY A 84 11.36 6.84 -5.78
CA GLY A 84 11.92 7.39 -7.01
C GLY A 84 11.01 7.15 -8.22
N ASP A 85 11.10 8.03 -9.23
CA ASP A 85 10.22 7.99 -10.40
C ASP A 85 10.33 6.69 -11.24
N GLU A 86 11.49 6.05 -11.20
CA GLU A 86 11.78 4.80 -11.92
C GLU A 86 11.38 3.56 -11.12
N GLU A 87 10.90 3.72 -9.89
CA GLU A 87 10.43 2.64 -9.03
C GLU A 87 8.94 2.35 -9.24
N VAL A 88 8.55 1.09 -9.16
CA VAL A 88 7.15 0.67 -9.28
C VAL A 88 6.53 0.53 -7.90
N LEU A 89 5.50 1.32 -7.61
CA LEU A 89 4.70 1.17 -6.40
C LEU A 89 3.50 0.24 -6.62
N LEU A 90 3.34 -0.72 -5.72
CA LEU A 90 2.12 -1.50 -5.53
C LEU A 90 1.57 -1.21 -4.13
N LEU A 91 0.41 -0.54 -4.05
CA LEU A 91 -0.31 -0.30 -2.81
C LEU A 91 -1.49 -1.27 -2.70
N GLY A 92 -1.57 -2.01 -1.59
CA GLY A 92 -2.66 -2.96 -1.32
C GLY A 92 -2.98 -3.06 0.17
N GLY A 93 -3.98 -3.87 0.50
CA GLY A 93 -4.49 -4.07 1.86
C GLY A 93 -5.95 -3.66 2.00
N ASP A 94 -6.44 -3.62 3.23
CA ASP A 94 -7.79 -3.12 3.55
C ASP A 94 -7.68 -1.63 3.81
N LEU A 95 -7.78 -0.85 2.74
CA LEU A 95 -7.75 0.61 2.83
C LEU A 95 -9.14 1.20 3.17
N SER A 96 -10.18 0.36 3.30
CA SER A 96 -11.59 0.76 3.55
C SER A 96 -12.15 1.88 2.64
N GLY A 97 -11.41 2.25 1.59
CA GLY A 97 -11.72 3.28 0.62
C GLY A 97 -12.32 2.69 -0.64
N HIS A 98 -13.49 3.20 -1.02
CA HIS A 98 -14.09 2.94 -2.32
C HIS A 98 -13.55 3.99 -3.27
N ILE A 99 -12.67 3.61 -4.19
CA ILE A 99 -12.13 4.51 -5.22
C ILE A 99 -13.15 4.86 -6.31
N GLY A 100 -14.28 4.13 -6.34
CA GLY A 100 -15.38 4.27 -7.29
C GLY A 100 -15.09 3.72 -8.68
N GLU A 101 -16.11 3.56 -9.52
CA GLU A 101 -15.95 3.12 -10.92
C GLU A 101 -15.29 4.20 -11.81
N GLU A 102 -15.56 5.48 -11.49
CA GLU A 102 -15.11 6.61 -12.29
C GLU A 102 -13.63 6.93 -12.07
N ARG A 103 -12.91 7.16 -13.17
CA ARG A 103 -11.47 7.46 -13.17
C ARG A 103 -11.15 8.91 -12.78
N GLU A 104 -12.07 9.85 -13.00
CA GLU A 104 -11.97 11.29 -12.67
C GLU A 104 -10.56 11.92 -12.73
N GLY A 105 -9.81 11.70 -13.81
CA GLY A 105 -8.46 12.28 -13.98
C GLY A 105 -7.30 11.43 -13.43
N PHE A 106 -7.56 10.35 -12.70
CA PHE A 106 -6.56 9.41 -12.19
C PHE A 106 -6.32 8.22 -13.13
N ASN A 107 -6.46 8.39 -14.45
CA ASN A 107 -6.35 7.31 -15.44
C ASN A 107 -5.08 6.45 -15.35
N ARG A 108 -3.99 7.03 -14.81
CA ARG A 108 -2.71 6.34 -14.60
C ARG A 108 -2.74 5.37 -13.41
N TRP A 109 -3.50 5.70 -12.38
CA TRP A 109 -3.56 4.98 -11.09
C TRP A 109 -4.84 4.14 -10.96
N HIS A 110 -5.91 4.57 -11.64
CA HIS A 110 -7.22 3.93 -11.64
C HIS A 110 -7.45 3.20 -12.96
N ARG A 111 -7.38 1.87 -12.92
CA ARG A 111 -7.55 1.02 -14.11
C ARG A 111 -9.02 0.83 -14.52
N GLY A 112 -9.98 1.41 -13.80
CA GLY A 112 -11.43 1.26 -14.06
C GLY A 112 -12.05 0.01 -13.44
N TYR A 113 -11.41 -0.56 -12.42
CA TYR A 113 -11.90 -1.77 -11.73
C TYR A 113 -12.49 -1.47 -10.34
N GLY A 114 -12.62 -0.19 -9.96
CA GLY A 114 -13.30 0.17 -8.72
C GLY A 114 -14.79 -0.14 -8.83
N TYR A 115 -15.45 -0.40 -7.70
CA TYR A 115 -16.87 -0.73 -7.62
C TYR A 115 -17.58 0.26 -6.69
N GLY A 116 -18.78 0.71 -7.05
CA GLY A 116 -19.58 1.64 -6.26
C GLY A 116 -19.20 3.12 -6.42
N MET A 117 -19.74 3.97 -5.55
CA MET A 117 -19.42 5.40 -5.50
C MET A 117 -18.13 5.65 -4.73
N ARG A 118 -17.35 6.64 -5.18
CA ARG A 118 -16.15 7.05 -4.47
C ARG A 118 -16.51 7.63 -3.10
N ASN A 119 -15.84 7.18 -2.04
CA ASN A 119 -15.96 7.77 -0.70
C ASN A 119 -14.72 8.60 -0.35
N ASP A 120 -14.78 9.35 0.76
CA ASP A 120 -13.69 10.25 1.19
C ASP A 120 -12.34 9.53 1.32
N GLU A 121 -12.35 8.29 1.81
CA GLU A 121 -11.13 7.48 1.94
C GLU A 121 -10.59 7.06 0.56
N GLY A 122 -11.46 6.71 -0.39
CA GLY A 122 -11.09 6.45 -1.78
C GLY A 122 -10.51 7.66 -2.49
N GLN A 123 -11.03 8.86 -2.20
CA GLN A 123 -10.47 10.12 -2.70
C GLN A 123 -9.06 10.37 -2.15
N ARG A 124 -8.83 10.17 -0.85
CA ARG A 124 -7.51 10.32 -0.21
C ARG A 124 -6.47 9.36 -0.80
N ILE A 125 -6.85 8.10 -1.08
CA ILE A 125 -5.95 7.14 -1.73
C ILE A 125 -5.51 7.66 -3.11
N LEU A 126 -6.44 8.21 -3.89
CA LEU A 126 -6.13 8.76 -5.20
C LEU A 126 -5.29 10.03 -5.10
N GLU A 127 -5.53 10.89 -4.11
CA GLU A 127 -4.73 12.09 -3.85
C GLU A 127 -3.32 11.80 -3.37
N ILE A 128 -3.09 10.68 -2.69
CA ILE A 128 -1.75 10.20 -2.39
C ILE A 128 -1.05 9.75 -3.68
N LEU A 129 -1.76 9.04 -4.58
CA LEU A 129 -1.16 8.49 -5.81
C LEU A 129 -0.98 9.53 -6.93
N GLY A 130 -1.90 10.47 -7.06
CA GLY A 130 -1.98 11.46 -8.15
C GLY A 130 -0.74 12.37 -8.33
N PRO A 131 -0.09 12.85 -7.25
CA PRO A 131 1.08 13.73 -7.33
C PRO A 131 2.39 13.02 -7.69
N HIS A 132 2.43 11.68 -7.75
CA HIS A 132 3.69 10.94 -7.88
C HIS A 132 4.52 11.20 -9.12
N HIS A 133 4.04 11.97 -10.10
CA HIS A 133 4.86 12.40 -11.21
C HIS A 133 4.38 13.72 -11.79
N ARG A 134 5.27 14.71 -11.81
CA ARG A 134 5.36 15.71 -12.88
C ARG A 134 6.54 15.37 -13.77
#